data_AF-A0A1K1XKP0-F1
#
_entry.id   AF-A0A1K1XKP0-F1
#
_cell.length_a   1.000
_cell.length_b   1.000
_cell.length_c   1.000
_cell.angle_alpha   90.00
_cell.angle_beta   90.00
_cell.angle_gamma   90.00
#
_symmetry.space_group_name_H-M   'P 1'
#
loop_
_entity.id
_entity.type
_entity.pdbx_description
1 polymer ?
#
loop_
_entity_poly.entity_id
_entity_poly.type
_entity_poly.pdbx_seq_one_letter_code
_entity_poly.pdbx_strand_id
1 'polypeptide(L)' 'MVYAWKVFKGGSICVKAKGFNSKGKKTWYDAGCGKSGKITVPWGNVAANKEMKVKGAALLRWS' A
#
# COMPACT_ATOMS: atom_id res chain seq x y z
N MET A 1 7.51 -7.60 4.73
CA MET A 1 7.05 -6.60 5.72
C MET A 1 5.55 -6.43 5.54
N VAL A 2 4.80 -6.29 6.62
CA VAL A 2 3.33 -6.20 6.54
C VAL A 2 2.89 -4.75 6.74
N TYR A 3 2.08 -4.25 5.80
CA TYR A 3 1.53 -2.89 5.82
C TYR A 3 0.03 -2.97 6.04
N ALA A 4 -0.47 -2.21 7.00
CA ALA A 4 -1.89 -2.05 7.23
C ALA A 4 -2.31 -0.61 6.90
N TRP A 5 -3.53 -0.44 6.42
CA TRP A 5 -4.10 0.86 6.10
C TRP A 5 -5.56 0.93 6.53
N LYS A 6 -6.02 2.13 6.87
CA LYS A 6 -7.40 2.40 7.26
C LYS A 6 -7.80 3.81 6.82
N VAL A 7 -9.01 3.94 6.29
CA VAL A 7 -9.62 5.22 5.94
C VAL A 7 -9.97 5.97 7.22
N PHE A 8 -9.50 7.19 7.34
CA PHE A 8 -9.82 8.05 8.48
C PHE A 8 -11.20 8.72 8.32
N LYS A 9 -11.50 9.23 7.12
CA LYS A 9 -12.79 9.86 6.80
C LYS A 9 -13.13 9.74 5.31
N GLY A 10 -14.36 9.37 4.99
CA GLY A 10 -14.87 9.26 3.62
C GLY A 10 -15.31 7.85 3.23
N GLY A 11 -15.36 7.61 1.91
CA GLY A 11 -15.77 6.34 1.31
C GLY A 11 -14.67 5.28 1.24
N SER A 12 -15.01 4.12 0.69
CA SER A 12 -14.05 3.06 0.41
C SER A 12 -12.99 3.52 -0.60
N ILE A 13 -11.73 3.16 -0.38
CA ILE A 13 -10.61 3.43 -1.27
C ILE A 13 -9.98 2.13 -1.75
N CYS A 14 -9.34 2.16 -2.90
CA CYS A 14 -8.49 1.08 -3.38
C CYS A 14 -7.03 1.44 -3.15
N VAL A 15 -6.27 0.51 -2.55
CA VAL A 15 -4.88 0.75 -2.18
C VAL A 15 -3.97 -0.21 -2.92
N LYS A 16 -2.83 0.30 -3.39
CA LYS A 16 -1.71 -0.50 -3.88
C LYS A 16 -0.44 -0.09 -3.15
N ALA A 17 0.34 -1.05 -2.72
CA ALA A 17 1.61 -0.79 -2.04
C ALA A 17 2.79 -1.12 -2.97
N LYS A 18 3.84 -0.31 -2.91
CA LYS A 18 5.08 -0.58 -3.63
C LYS A 18 5.88 -1.65 -2.91
N GLY A 19 6.35 -2.61 -3.69
CA GLY A 19 7.33 -3.61 -3.29
C GLY A 19 8.37 -3.86 -4.37
N PHE A 20 9.20 -4.86 -4.12
CA PHE A 20 10.19 -5.37 -5.04
C PHE A 20 9.99 -6.87 -5.21
N ASN A 21 9.98 -7.32 -6.46
CA ASN A 21 9.96 -8.76 -6.73
C ASN A 21 11.32 -9.41 -6.38
N SER A 22 11.41 -10.73 -6.50
CA SER A 22 12.65 -11.47 -6.22
C SER A 22 13.86 -11.06 -7.08
N LYS A 23 13.63 -10.30 -8.15
CA LYS A 23 14.67 -9.73 -9.03
C LYS A 23 15.00 -8.26 -8.70
N GLY A 24 14.50 -7.73 -7.58
CA GLY A 24 14.71 -6.34 -7.17
C GLY A 24 13.97 -5.31 -8.01
N LYS A 25 12.98 -5.71 -8.84
CA LYS A 25 12.22 -4.76 -9.67
C LYS A 25 11.01 -4.20 -8.93
N LYS A 26 10.83 -2.88 -9.01
CA LYS A 26 9.69 -2.14 -8.45
C LYS A 26 8.38 -2.70 -9.01
N THR A 27 7.53 -3.20 -8.12
CA THR A 27 6.24 -3.80 -8.45
C THR A 27 5.16 -3.23 -7.52
N TRP A 28 3.96 -3.02 -8.06
CA TRP A 28 2.81 -2.59 -7.28
C TRP A 28 1.96 -3.80 -6.91
N TYR A 29 1.73 -3.99 -5.62
CA TYR A 29 0.92 -5.08 -5.09
C TYR A 29 -0.43 -4.53 -4.64
N ASP A 30 -1.51 -5.19 -5.05
CA ASP A 30 -2.87 -4.79 -4.69
C ASP A 30 -3.13 -5.07 -3.21
N ALA A 31 -3.44 -4.00 -2.46
CA ALA A 31 -3.68 -4.03 -1.02
C ALA A 31 -5.19 -4.07 -0.67
N GLY A 32 -6.02 -4.33 -1.68
CA GLY A 32 -7.47 -4.41 -1.59
C GLY A 32 -8.18 -3.06 -1.72
N CYS A 33 -9.51 -3.14 -1.78
CA CYS A 33 -10.41 -1.99 -1.77
C CYS A 33 -11.35 -2.08 -0.57
N GLY A 34 -11.59 -0.97 0.11
CA GLY A 34 -12.43 -0.94 1.31
C GLY A 34 -12.13 0.25 2.21
N LYS A 35 -12.57 0.16 3.47
CA LYS A 35 -12.26 1.16 4.50
C LYS A 35 -11.03 0.81 5.33
N SER A 36 -10.50 -0.41 5.17
CA SER A 36 -9.25 -0.87 5.78
C SER A 36 -8.73 -2.06 5.01
N GLY A 37 -7.44 -2.33 5.13
CA GLY A 37 -6.81 -3.49 4.53
C GLY A 37 -5.42 -3.75 5.10
N LYS A 38 -4.90 -4.93 4.78
CA LYS A 38 -3.57 -5.37 5.17
C LYS A 38 -2.95 -6.10 4.00
N ILE A 39 -1.69 -5.79 3.71
CA ILE A 39 -0.94 -6.44 2.64
C ILE A 39 0.47 -6.77 3.11
N THR A 40 0.92 -7.96 2.76
CA THR A 40 2.33 -8.34 2.89
C THR A 40 3.05 -8.00 1.60
N VAL A 41 4.00 -7.08 1.67
CA VAL A 41 4.74 -6.63 0.51
C VAL A 41 6.19 -7.09 0.63
N PRO A 42 6.71 -7.83 -0.36
CA PRO A 42 8.12 -8.17 -0.40
C PRO A 42 8.90 -6.88 -0.69
N TRP A 43 9.77 -6.51 0.24
CA TRP A 43 10.67 -5.36 0.10
C TRP A 43 12.09 -5.81 -0.26
N GLY A 44 12.47 -7.03 0.12
CA GLY A 44 13.83 -7.52 -0.03
C GLY A 44 14.84 -6.65 0.70
N ASN A 45 16.10 -6.72 0.27
CA ASN A 45 17.19 -5.89 0.77
C ASN A 45 17.40 -4.64 -0.11
N VAL A 46 16.30 -3.94 -0.43
CA VAL A 46 16.32 -2.76 -1.32
C VAL A 46 16.15 -1.49 -0.49
N ALA A 47 17.15 -0.61 -0.51
CA ALA A 47 17.06 0.71 0.08
C ALA A 47 16.18 1.62 -0.79
N ALA A 48 14.89 1.73 -0.45
CA ALA A 48 13.95 2.60 -1.14
C ALA A 48 12.86 3.14 -0.21
N ASN A 49 12.19 4.20 -0.67
CA ASN A 49 11.09 4.82 0.08
C ASN A 49 9.79 4.04 -0.08
N LYS A 50 9.12 3.82 1.07
CA LYS A 50 7.79 3.22 1.17
C LYS A 50 6.78 4.11 0.45
N GLU A 51 6.16 3.59 -0.61
CA GLU A 51 5.17 4.32 -1.41
C GLU A 51 3.85 3.55 -1.45
N MET A 52 2.75 4.28 -1.37
CA MET A 52 1.40 3.73 -1.45
C MET A 52 0.59 4.54 -2.47
N LYS A 53 -0.05 3.85 -3.40
CA LYS A 53 -1.03 4.43 -4.32
C LYS A 53 -2.41 4.21 -3.75
N VAL A 54 -3.19 5.28 -3.69
CA VAL A 54 -4.58 5.22 -3.28
C VAL A 54 -5.43 5.76 -4.42
N LYS A 55 -6.47 5.02 -4.78
CA LYS A 55 -7.49 5.42 -5.73
C LYS A 55 -8.82 5.53 -4.99
N GLY A 56 -9.32 6.75 -4.85
CA GLY A 56 -10.60 7.05 -4.20
C GLY A 56 -10.63 8.47 -3.63
N ALA A 57 -11.82 8.95 -3.28
CA ALA A 57 -12.04 10.24 -2.64
C ALA A 57 -12.18 10.06 -1.12
N ALA A 58 -11.05 9.91 -0.41
CA ALA A 58 -11.03 9.86 1.04
C ALA A 58 -9.80 10.58 1.60
N LEU A 59 -9.95 11.13 2.80
CA LEU A 59 -8.83 11.72 3.53
C LEU A 59 -7.99 10.60 4.15
N LEU A 60 -6.73 10.55 3.73
CA LEU A 60 -5.74 9.60 4.22
C LEU A 60 -4.93 10.24 5.35
N ARG A 61 -4.80 9.54 6.47
CA ARG A 61 -3.80 9.85 7.49
C ARG A 61 -2.66 8.85 7.33
N TRP A 62 -1.50 9.33 6.88
CA TRP A 62 -0.28 8.53 6.75
C TRP A 62 0.52 8.67 8.04
N SER A 63 0.64 7.58 8.79
CA SER A 63 1.45 7.46 10.02
C SER A 63 2.23 6.16 9.98
#